data_AF-A0A499V0Y5-F1
#
_entry.id   AF-A0A499V0Y5-F1
#
_cell.length_a   1.000
_cell.length_b   1.000
_cell.length_c   1.000
_cell.angle_alpha   90.00
_cell.angle_beta   90.00
_cell.angle_gamma   90.00
#
_symmetry.space_group_name_H-M   'P 1'
#
loop_
_entity.id
_entity.type
_entity.pdbx_description
1 polymer ?
#
loop_
_entity_poly.entity_id
_entity_poly.type
_entity_poly.pdbx_seq_one_letter_code
_entity_poly.pdbx_strand_id
1 'polypeptide(L)'
;MSGSDRDTAVVSRARRPWALLAGAAAVVVLAVTAVEVRPPGDGDRKDAAASPHSAAPSSTPHAGPTARGHLDRQKTDGDDASGAPRGDDKDGKGERGKGQRANGGASGSPGPGGSKDPDGGGSTQVPLTLSTRSHVWENGCGHRYLIDRSPSQVAPPPTEQDAPTWAAAHGAVHGGTTNVEVTVQGRASSAVVLQALHVRVVGRRTPLAWSSFAMDNGCGGALTPRAFSVNLDAARPLAHPTEGNDAGKPIPAVHFPYRVSASDPEVLLVNARTAGCDCSWYLELDWSSGGRSGTLRIDDHGSPFRTSSIKGRPQYAYDYTDGSWHPSE
;
A
#
# COMPACT_ATOMS: atom_id res chain seq x y z
N MET A 1 54.66 71.44 -12.09
CA MET A 1 56.13 71.25 -11.97
C MET A 1 56.40 70.29 -10.82
N SER A 2 57.56 69.63 -10.85
CA SER A 2 58.14 68.61 -9.94
C SER A 2 57.78 68.69 -8.44
N GLY A 3 57.86 67.61 -7.66
CA GLY A 3 58.29 66.24 -8.01
C GLY A 3 58.50 65.31 -6.80
N SER A 4 58.98 64.11 -7.11
CA SER A 4 59.22 62.91 -6.27
C SER A 4 59.86 63.03 -4.88
N ASP A 5 59.38 62.14 -4.00
CA ASP A 5 60.11 61.14 -3.18
C ASP A 5 61.40 61.48 -2.40
N ARG A 6 61.40 61.08 -1.12
CA ARG A 6 62.28 60.03 -0.52
C ARG A 6 61.76 59.71 0.89
N ASP A 7 61.37 58.50 1.27
CA ASP A 7 62.02 57.17 1.25
C ASP A 7 62.88 56.90 2.50
N THR A 8 62.41 55.99 3.37
CA THR A 8 63.26 55.28 4.34
C THR A 8 62.78 53.84 4.62
N ALA A 9 63.36 52.92 3.85
CA ALA A 9 63.81 51.58 4.27
C ALA A 9 62.84 50.56 4.93
N VAL A 10 62.61 49.49 4.16
CA VAL A 10 62.07 48.17 4.54
C VAL A 10 63.06 47.35 5.39
N VAL A 11 62.55 46.54 6.33
CA VAL A 11 63.11 45.20 6.62
C VAL A 11 61.99 44.15 6.64
N SER A 12 62.14 43.10 5.84
CA SER A 12 61.26 41.93 5.80
C SER A 12 62.09 40.65 5.87
N ARG A 13 61.69 39.66 6.67
CA ARG A 13 61.99 38.19 6.56
C ARG A 13 61.56 37.45 7.84
N ALA A 14 61.27 36.15 7.87
CA ALA A 14 61.30 35.12 6.81
C ALA A 14 60.18 34.06 6.98
N ARG A 15 60.00 33.21 5.95
CA ARG A 15 59.17 31.99 5.98
C ARG A 15 60.06 30.74 6.07
N ARG A 16 59.63 29.72 6.84
CA ARG A 16 59.91 28.25 6.63
C ARG A 16 61.40 27.82 6.77
N PRO A 17 61.79 26.51 6.85
CA PRO A 17 61.12 25.29 6.35
C PRO A 17 61.17 23.98 7.20
N TRP A 18 60.70 22.90 6.57
CA TRP A 18 60.97 21.42 6.63
C TRP A 18 62.09 20.85 7.56
N ALA A 19 62.18 19.54 7.89
CA ALA A 19 61.57 18.30 7.32
C ALA A 19 61.74 17.06 8.26
N LEU A 20 60.85 16.04 8.09
CA LEU A 20 61.07 14.55 8.14
C LEU A 20 61.76 13.91 9.41
N LEU A 21 61.74 12.60 9.73
CA LEU A 21 61.46 11.29 9.10
C LEU A 21 60.94 10.24 10.14
N ALA A 22 60.30 9.15 9.65
CA ALA A 22 60.23 7.74 10.17
C ALA A 22 59.81 7.46 11.65
N GLY A 23 59.24 6.32 12.05
CA GLY A 23 58.74 5.07 11.43
C GLY A 23 57.73 4.44 12.44
N ALA A 24 57.16 3.24 12.31
CA ALA A 24 57.40 2.09 11.43
C ALA A 24 56.08 1.31 11.17
N ALA A 25 56.11 0.36 10.24
CA ALA A 25 54.95 -0.46 9.87
C ALA A 25 54.81 -1.74 10.70
N ALA A 26 53.58 -2.22 10.87
CA ALA A 26 53.26 -3.58 11.27
C ALA A 26 52.14 -4.13 10.38
N VAL A 27 52.52 -4.89 9.35
CA VAL A 27 51.59 -5.64 8.49
C VAL A 27 51.48 -7.05 9.04
N VAL A 28 50.28 -7.47 9.43
CA VAL A 28 49.99 -8.88 9.77
C VAL A 28 49.16 -9.48 8.65
N VAL A 29 49.84 -10.18 7.74
CA VAL A 29 49.21 -11.12 6.80
C VAL A 29 49.20 -12.48 7.49
N LEU A 30 47.99 -13.01 7.76
CA LEU A 30 47.82 -14.42 8.11
C LEU A 30 47.24 -15.14 6.88
N ALA A 31 48.02 -16.05 6.32
CA ALA A 31 47.67 -16.82 5.15
C ALA A 31 47.42 -18.30 5.52
N VAL A 32 46.25 -18.78 5.12
CA VAL A 32 45.95 -20.17 4.72
C VAL A 32 46.23 -21.31 5.72
N THR A 33 45.15 -21.96 6.14
CA THR A 33 45.05 -23.43 6.05
C THR A 33 43.74 -23.84 5.39
N ALA A 34 43.80 -24.24 4.12
CA ALA A 34 42.72 -25.02 3.51
C ALA A 34 42.86 -26.48 3.99
N VAL A 35 41.81 -27.04 4.59
CA VAL A 35 41.78 -28.43 5.03
C VAL A 35 41.00 -29.23 3.98
N GLU A 36 41.74 -29.78 3.01
CA GLU A 36 41.25 -30.86 2.15
C GLU A 36 41.47 -32.21 2.86
N VAL A 37 40.40 -32.99 3.00
CA VAL A 37 40.44 -34.34 3.60
C VAL A 37 39.85 -35.34 2.61
N ARG A 38 40.75 -36.06 1.93
CA ARG A 38 40.49 -37.35 1.27
C ARG A 38 41.70 -38.25 1.47
N PRO A 39 41.50 -39.48 1.94
CA PRO A 39 41.66 -40.66 1.07
C PRO A 39 40.70 -41.81 1.47
N PRO A 40 40.89 -43.05 0.97
CA PRO A 40 40.89 -43.48 -0.43
C PRO A 40 39.81 -44.56 -0.69
N GLY A 41 39.63 -45.00 -1.94
CA GLY A 41 38.77 -46.15 -2.25
C GLY A 41 38.74 -46.51 -3.73
N ASP A 42 39.43 -47.59 -4.11
CA ASP A 42 39.45 -48.12 -5.48
C ASP A 42 38.09 -48.67 -5.93
N GLY A 43 37.79 -48.57 -7.22
CA GLY A 43 36.53 -49.04 -7.82
C GLY A 43 36.64 -49.20 -9.33
N ASP A 44 36.94 -50.42 -9.76
CA ASP A 44 37.25 -50.82 -11.14
C ASP A 44 36.03 -50.77 -12.08
N ARG A 45 36.26 -50.38 -13.35
CA ARG A 45 35.47 -50.67 -14.58
C ARG A 45 33.93 -50.57 -14.60
N LYS A 46 33.39 -49.80 -15.57
CA LYS A 46 32.81 -50.35 -16.84
C LYS A 46 32.23 -49.27 -17.75
N ASP A 47 32.36 -49.47 -19.05
CA ASP A 47 31.70 -48.71 -20.11
C ASP A 47 30.19 -48.98 -20.17
N ALA A 48 29.39 -47.93 -20.39
CA ALA A 48 28.08 -48.03 -21.06
C ALA A 48 27.63 -46.63 -21.54
N ALA A 49 27.24 -46.52 -22.82
CA ALA A 49 26.68 -45.30 -23.38
C ALA A 49 25.14 -45.26 -23.24
N ALA A 50 24.58 -44.10 -22.91
CA ALA A 50 23.19 -43.72 -23.24
C ALA A 50 22.99 -42.20 -23.12
N SER A 51 22.23 -41.62 -24.06
CA SER A 51 21.94 -40.18 -24.13
C SER A 51 20.96 -39.71 -23.03
N PRO A 52 21.01 -38.43 -22.60
CA PRO A 52 20.10 -37.91 -21.59
C PRO A 52 18.72 -37.55 -22.16
N HIS A 53 17.66 -38.01 -21.50
CA HIS A 53 16.32 -37.44 -21.65
C HIS A 53 16.15 -36.25 -20.71
N SER A 54 16.01 -35.04 -21.25
CA SER A 54 15.67 -33.85 -20.46
C SER A 54 14.18 -33.88 -20.06
N ALA A 55 13.90 -34.21 -18.80
CA ALA A 55 12.63 -33.92 -18.16
C ALA A 55 12.80 -32.67 -17.27
N ALA A 56 12.19 -31.56 -17.67
CA ALA A 56 12.17 -30.33 -16.86
C ALA A 56 11.04 -30.40 -15.82
N PRO A 57 11.32 -30.26 -14.51
CA PRO A 57 10.26 -30.12 -13.51
C PRO A 57 9.68 -28.70 -13.56
N SER A 58 8.42 -28.59 -13.97
CA SER A 58 7.66 -27.34 -13.92
C SER A 58 7.19 -27.05 -12.48
N SER A 59 8.04 -26.42 -11.67
CA SER A 59 7.67 -25.93 -10.35
C SER A 59 6.93 -24.59 -10.44
N THR A 60 5.59 -24.65 -10.38
CA THR A 60 4.77 -23.46 -10.10
C THR A 60 4.98 -23.00 -8.65
N PRO A 61 5.38 -21.75 -8.39
CA PRO A 61 5.36 -21.20 -7.04
C PRO A 61 3.90 -21.04 -6.59
N HIS A 62 3.53 -21.66 -5.47
CA HIS A 62 2.30 -21.27 -4.77
C HIS A 62 2.52 -19.89 -4.11
N ALA A 63 1.53 -19.02 -4.21
CA ALA A 63 1.49 -17.80 -3.41
C ALA A 63 1.46 -18.18 -1.92
N GLY A 64 2.37 -17.61 -1.14
CA GLY A 64 2.36 -17.78 0.32
C GLY A 64 1.14 -17.10 0.94
N PRO A 65 0.66 -17.58 2.10
CA PRO A 65 -0.57 -17.10 2.71
C PRO A 65 -0.56 -15.58 2.92
N THR A 66 -1.66 -14.92 2.56
CA THR A 66 -1.92 -13.53 2.94
C THR A 66 -2.02 -13.43 4.46
N ALA A 67 -1.50 -12.34 5.04
CA ALA A 67 -1.39 -12.18 6.48
C ALA A 67 -2.73 -11.85 7.17
N ARG A 68 -3.67 -12.81 7.16
CA ARG A 68 -4.76 -12.94 8.13
C ARG A 68 -4.77 -14.39 8.57
N GLY A 69 -4.45 -14.63 9.84
CA GLY A 69 -4.18 -15.97 10.35
C GLY A 69 -5.35 -16.93 10.16
N HIS A 70 -5.03 -18.15 9.73
CA HIS A 70 -5.97 -19.27 9.75
C HIS A 70 -6.31 -19.60 11.21
N LEU A 71 -7.50 -19.21 11.68
CA LEU A 71 -8.03 -19.71 12.93
C LEU A 71 -8.65 -21.09 12.66
N ASP A 72 -7.88 -22.14 12.94
CA ASP A 72 -8.36 -23.52 12.94
C ASP A 72 -9.55 -23.66 13.89
N ARG A 73 -10.76 -23.62 13.32
CA ARG A 73 -12.00 -23.82 14.07
C ARG A 73 -12.15 -25.29 14.38
N GLN A 74 -11.55 -25.71 15.48
CA GLN A 74 -11.64 -27.07 15.99
C GLN A 74 -13.12 -27.46 16.17
N LYS A 75 -13.57 -28.43 15.37
CA LYS A 75 -14.94 -28.93 15.36
C LYS A 75 -15.18 -29.76 16.63
N THR A 76 -15.97 -29.22 17.54
CA THR A 76 -16.59 -29.99 18.64
C THR A 76 -17.99 -30.46 18.19
N ASP A 77 -18.31 -31.72 18.48
CA ASP A 77 -19.60 -32.33 18.15
C ASP A 77 -20.70 -32.06 19.20
N GLY A 78 -21.97 -32.12 18.80
CA GLY A 78 -23.17 -31.84 19.62
C GLY A 78 -23.61 -30.37 19.53
N ASP A 79 -24.86 -29.98 19.27
CA ASP A 79 -26.13 -30.64 19.61
C ASP A 79 -27.26 -30.31 18.62
N ASP A 80 -28.34 -31.10 18.69
CA ASP A 80 -29.49 -31.07 17.80
C ASP A 80 -30.60 -30.05 18.19
N ALA A 81 -31.23 -29.52 17.14
CA ALA A 81 -32.67 -29.21 17.02
C ALA A 81 -33.35 -28.02 17.74
N SER A 82 -34.36 -27.51 16.99
CA SER A 82 -35.60 -26.85 17.42
C SER A 82 -35.61 -25.33 17.66
N GLY A 83 -36.51 -24.62 16.96
CA GLY A 83 -36.75 -23.20 17.21
C GLY A 83 -37.58 -22.40 16.19
N ALA A 84 -38.58 -22.98 15.52
CA ALA A 84 -39.48 -22.25 14.62
C ALA A 84 -40.95 -22.36 15.04
N PRO A 85 -41.64 -21.26 15.40
CA PRO A 85 -43.10 -21.23 15.48
C PRO A 85 -43.72 -20.82 14.14
N ARG A 86 -44.84 -21.46 13.80
CA ARG A 86 -45.75 -21.03 12.72
C ARG A 86 -46.68 -19.91 13.22
N GLY A 87 -47.32 -19.21 12.29
CA GLY A 87 -48.26 -18.14 12.60
C GLY A 87 -49.66 -18.62 13.01
N ASP A 88 -50.52 -17.65 13.33
CA ASP A 88 -51.96 -17.80 13.57
C ASP A 88 -52.73 -16.76 12.75
N ASP A 89 -53.81 -17.20 12.11
CA ASP A 89 -54.80 -16.34 11.46
C ASP A 89 -55.74 -15.67 12.49
N LYS A 90 -56.28 -14.49 12.16
CA LYS A 90 -57.67 -14.14 12.53
C LYS A 90 -58.26 -12.97 11.75
N ASP A 91 -59.56 -13.11 11.46
CA ASP A 91 -60.34 -12.28 10.54
C ASP A 91 -60.68 -10.87 11.03
N GLY A 92 -60.95 -9.96 10.06
CA GLY A 92 -61.52 -8.63 10.30
C GLY A 92 -62.12 -7.99 9.04
N LYS A 93 -63.41 -8.24 8.75
CA LYS A 93 -64.16 -7.63 7.64
C LYS A 93 -64.26 -6.10 7.75
N GLY A 94 -64.17 -5.39 6.62
CA GLY A 94 -64.50 -3.95 6.52
C GLY A 94 -64.59 -3.45 5.07
N GLU A 95 -65.71 -2.91 4.65
CA GLU A 95 -66.16 -2.79 3.25
C GLU A 95 -65.52 -1.70 2.33
N ARG A 96 -65.34 -2.09 1.06
CA ARG A 96 -65.81 -1.45 -0.20
C ARG A 96 -65.49 0.04 -0.50
N GLY A 97 -64.72 0.25 -1.57
CA GLY A 97 -64.78 1.43 -2.45
C GLY A 97 -64.36 1.09 -3.88
N LYS A 98 -65.23 1.29 -4.88
CA LYS A 98 -64.99 0.97 -6.31
C LYS A 98 -64.59 2.23 -7.12
N GLY A 99 -63.79 2.05 -8.18
CA GLY A 99 -63.57 3.05 -9.26
C GLY A 99 -62.15 3.01 -9.84
N GLN A 100 -61.76 2.06 -10.71
CA GLN A 100 -62.00 2.03 -12.17
C GLN A 100 -61.11 3.05 -12.93
N ARG A 101 -59.91 2.68 -13.41
CA ARG A 101 -59.56 2.02 -14.72
C ARG A 101 -59.95 2.76 -16.01
N ALA A 102 -58.93 3.32 -16.69
CA ALA A 102 -58.62 3.25 -18.15
C ALA A 102 -57.35 4.11 -18.38
N ASN A 103 -56.26 3.74 -19.06
CA ASN A 103 -55.93 2.85 -20.19
C ASN A 103 -56.14 3.44 -21.61
N GLY A 104 -55.12 3.29 -22.47
CA GLY A 104 -55.05 3.78 -23.86
C GLY A 104 -53.88 4.76 -24.08
N GLY A 105 -53.07 4.70 -25.14
CA GLY A 105 -53.04 3.78 -26.30
C GLY A 105 -51.79 4.02 -27.16
N ALA A 106 -51.49 3.14 -28.12
CA ALA A 106 -50.18 3.04 -28.80
C ALA A 106 -50.15 3.43 -30.30
N SER A 107 -48.94 3.72 -30.83
CA SER A 107 -48.48 3.62 -32.25
C SER A 107 -46.96 3.97 -32.34
N GLY A 108 -46.11 3.50 -33.27
CA GLY A 108 -46.26 2.41 -34.24
C GLY A 108 -45.28 2.40 -35.45
N SER A 109 -44.15 1.68 -35.34
CA SER A 109 -43.35 1.05 -36.45
C SER A 109 -42.57 1.94 -37.48
N PRO A 110 -41.64 1.40 -38.34
CA PRO A 110 -40.85 0.13 -38.30
C PRO A 110 -39.36 0.16 -38.79
N GLY A 111 -38.50 -0.74 -38.26
CA GLY A 111 -37.38 -1.49 -38.92
C GLY A 111 -36.22 -0.77 -39.67
N PRO A 112 -35.18 -1.48 -40.19
CA PRO A 112 -34.77 -2.91 -40.05
C PRO A 112 -33.49 -3.05 -39.18
N GLY A 113 -32.81 -4.19 -38.98
CA GLY A 113 -32.98 -5.59 -39.39
C GLY A 113 -31.90 -6.43 -38.70
N GLY A 114 -32.16 -7.71 -38.38
CA GLY A 114 -31.28 -8.49 -37.51
C GLY A 114 -30.18 -9.28 -38.22
N SER A 115 -28.96 -9.25 -37.68
CA SER A 115 -27.98 -10.33 -37.77
C SER A 115 -28.05 -11.17 -36.49
N LYS A 116 -28.17 -12.50 -36.63
CA LYS A 116 -27.94 -13.43 -35.52
C LYS A 116 -26.43 -13.57 -35.33
N ASP A 117 -25.87 -12.96 -34.30
CA ASP A 117 -24.52 -13.30 -33.86
C ASP A 117 -24.53 -14.59 -33.01
N PRO A 118 -23.43 -15.37 -33.00
CA PRO A 118 -23.42 -16.69 -32.36
C PRO A 118 -23.34 -16.60 -30.84
N ASP A 119 -23.71 -17.68 -30.15
CA ASP A 119 -23.56 -17.81 -28.70
C ASP A 119 -22.11 -17.58 -28.25
N GLY A 120 -21.88 -16.38 -27.71
CA GLY A 120 -20.57 -15.86 -27.34
C GLY A 120 -20.70 -14.74 -26.30
N GLY A 121 -21.51 -14.98 -25.26
CA GLY A 121 -21.87 -14.03 -24.20
C GLY A 121 -20.71 -13.62 -23.28
N GLY A 122 -19.65 -13.01 -23.83
CA GLY A 122 -18.57 -12.42 -23.07
C GLY A 122 -19.04 -11.17 -22.33
N SER A 123 -19.06 -11.23 -21.00
CA SER A 123 -19.44 -10.07 -20.18
C SER A 123 -18.46 -8.92 -20.38
N THR A 124 -18.95 -7.76 -20.84
CA THR A 124 -18.14 -6.54 -21.01
C THR A 124 -17.65 -5.97 -19.68
N GLN A 125 -18.25 -6.39 -18.57
CA GLN A 125 -17.84 -6.06 -17.20
C GLN A 125 -16.36 -6.41 -16.96
N VAL A 126 -15.69 -5.57 -16.18
CA VAL A 126 -14.33 -5.81 -15.68
C VAL A 126 -14.32 -7.10 -14.83
N PRO A 127 -13.38 -8.05 -15.05
CA PRO A 127 -13.42 -9.39 -14.44
C PRO A 127 -13.03 -9.42 -12.95
N LEU A 128 -12.83 -8.26 -12.32
CA LEU A 128 -12.44 -8.11 -10.91
C LEU A 128 -13.27 -7.04 -10.19
N THR A 129 -13.18 -7.05 -8.86
CA THR A 129 -13.70 -6.04 -7.93
C THR A 129 -12.56 -5.44 -7.11
N LEU A 130 -12.74 -4.17 -6.73
CA LEU A 130 -11.85 -3.44 -5.84
C LEU A 130 -12.64 -2.92 -4.64
N SER A 131 -12.07 -3.02 -3.45
CA SER A 131 -12.42 -2.15 -2.31
C SER A 131 -11.16 -1.40 -1.87
N THR A 132 -11.34 -0.19 -1.35
CA THR A 132 -10.23 0.73 -1.03
C THR A 132 -10.48 1.37 0.33
N ARG A 133 -9.44 1.49 1.15
CA ARG A 133 -9.43 2.21 2.42
C ARG A 133 -8.22 3.14 2.45
N SER A 134 -8.45 4.43 2.68
CA SER A 134 -7.42 5.49 2.72
C SER A 134 -7.01 5.92 4.14
N HIS A 135 -7.84 5.60 5.15
CA HIS A 135 -7.58 5.86 6.57
C HIS A 135 -6.95 4.66 7.28
N VAL A 136 -5.99 3.98 6.64
CA VAL A 136 -5.24 2.87 7.26
C VAL A 136 -4.09 3.46 8.06
N TRP A 137 -3.94 3.07 9.32
CA TRP A 137 -2.89 3.61 10.18
C TRP A 137 -1.66 2.71 10.18
N GLU A 138 -0.47 3.29 10.27
CA GLU A 138 0.79 2.54 10.32
C GLU A 138 0.79 1.68 11.58
N ASN A 139 0.91 0.35 11.40
CA ASN A 139 0.82 -0.65 12.45
C ASN A 139 -0.50 -0.62 13.27
N GLY A 140 -1.58 -0.07 12.70
CA GLY A 140 -2.91 0.01 13.34
C GLY A 140 -3.12 1.18 14.32
N CYS A 141 -2.17 2.12 14.38
CA CYS A 141 -2.13 3.19 15.39
C CYS A 141 -1.47 4.48 14.88
N GLY A 142 -0.41 4.37 14.07
CA GLY A 142 0.44 5.49 13.67
C GLY A 142 -0.15 6.27 12.52
N HIS A 143 -0.68 7.45 12.78
CA HIS A 143 -1.09 8.39 11.73
C HIS A 143 -1.04 9.83 12.19
N ARG A 144 -0.92 10.77 11.25
CA ARG A 144 -1.04 12.21 11.55
C ARG A 144 -2.00 12.87 10.57
N TYR A 145 -2.84 13.77 11.09
CA TYR A 145 -3.73 14.60 10.29
C TYR A 145 -3.38 16.07 10.41
N LEU A 146 -3.45 16.80 9.30
CA LEU A 146 -3.37 18.26 9.25
C LEU A 146 -4.78 18.84 9.39
N ILE A 147 -4.98 19.76 10.34
CA ILE A 147 -6.29 20.36 10.66
C ILE A 147 -6.16 21.87 10.88
N ASP A 148 -7.03 22.65 10.24
CA ASP A 148 -7.06 24.13 10.32
C ASP A 148 -7.84 24.64 11.55
N ARG A 149 -7.45 24.19 12.75
CA ARG A 149 -8.10 24.55 14.02
C ARG A 149 -7.08 24.68 15.15
N SER A 150 -7.43 25.40 16.22
CA SER A 150 -6.62 25.37 17.44
C SER A 150 -6.68 23.99 18.11
N PRO A 151 -5.67 23.57 18.88
CA PRO A 151 -5.65 22.26 19.52
C PRO A 151 -6.88 22.03 20.44
N SER A 152 -7.35 23.08 21.12
CA SER A 152 -8.57 23.10 21.93
C SER A 152 -9.89 22.90 21.15
N GLN A 153 -9.85 22.86 19.82
CA GLN A 153 -10.99 22.67 18.91
C GLN A 153 -10.89 21.37 18.08
N VAL A 154 -9.87 20.56 18.34
CA VAL A 154 -9.69 19.23 17.74
C VAL A 154 -10.18 18.19 18.76
N ALA A 155 -11.05 17.28 18.33
CA ALA A 155 -11.55 16.23 19.21
C ALA A 155 -10.41 15.28 19.62
N PRO A 156 -10.59 14.46 20.67
CA PRO A 156 -9.63 13.40 21.01
C PRO A 156 -9.39 12.47 19.80
N PRO A 157 -8.22 11.82 19.70
CA PRO A 157 -7.95 10.85 18.64
C PRO A 157 -9.01 9.75 18.61
N PRO A 158 -9.48 9.34 17.41
CA PRO A 158 -10.43 8.25 17.25
C PRO A 158 -9.71 6.89 17.33
N THR A 159 -10.44 5.79 17.17
CA THR A 159 -9.82 4.52 16.72
C THR A 159 -9.59 4.57 15.20
N GLU A 160 -8.73 3.71 14.63
CA GLU A 160 -8.57 3.62 13.16
C GLU A 160 -9.93 3.40 12.45
N GLN A 161 -10.82 2.60 13.05
CA GLN A 161 -12.13 2.29 12.49
C GLN A 161 -12.98 3.56 12.29
N ASP A 162 -12.92 4.51 13.22
CA ASP A 162 -13.71 5.73 13.21
C ASP A 162 -12.98 6.91 12.54
N ALA A 163 -11.72 6.72 12.15
CA ALA A 163 -10.87 7.73 11.55
C ALA A 163 -11.44 8.41 10.29
N PRO A 164 -12.16 7.74 9.36
CA PRO A 164 -12.80 8.42 8.22
C PRO A 164 -13.83 9.47 8.67
N THR A 165 -14.71 9.10 9.61
CA THR A 165 -15.78 9.96 10.13
C THR A 165 -15.20 11.13 10.92
N TRP A 166 -14.21 10.86 11.77
CA TRP A 166 -13.51 11.87 12.55
C TRP A 166 -12.78 12.88 11.64
N ALA A 167 -12.05 12.38 10.64
CA ALA A 167 -11.32 13.22 9.69
C ALA A 167 -12.28 14.10 8.87
N ALA A 168 -13.41 13.55 8.41
CA ALA A 168 -14.45 14.30 7.71
C ALA A 168 -15.03 15.43 8.59
N ALA A 169 -15.34 15.15 9.87
CA ALA A 169 -15.85 16.16 10.81
C ALA A 169 -14.85 17.30 11.10
N HIS A 170 -13.54 17.02 10.99
CA HIS A 170 -12.48 18.01 11.14
C HIS A 170 -12.09 18.73 9.83
N GLY A 171 -12.50 18.22 8.66
CA GLY A 171 -11.97 18.68 7.36
C GLY A 171 -10.49 18.32 7.18
N ALA A 172 -10.06 17.23 7.83
CA ALA A 172 -8.66 16.84 7.97
C ALA A 172 -8.04 16.38 6.65
N VAL A 173 -6.72 16.57 6.51
CA VAL A 173 -5.92 16.07 5.40
C VAL A 173 -4.82 15.16 5.94
N HIS A 174 -4.50 14.06 5.24
CA HIS A 174 -3.41 13.18 5.65
C HIS A 174 -2.07 13.92 5.72
N GLY A 175 -1.40 13.83 6.88
CA GLY A 175 -0.16 14.52 7.18
C GLY A 175 1.07 13.67 6.88
N GLY A 176 1.85 14.05 5.88
CA GLY A 176 3.13 13.44 5.48
C GLY A 176 2.98 12.09 4.77
N THR A 177 2.07 11.23 5.22
CA THR A 177 1.82 9.89 4.69
C THR A 177 0.32 9.64 4.51
N THR A 178 -0.06 8.96 3.42
CA THR A 178 -1.35 8.28 3.27
C THR A 178 -1.08 6.80 3.01
N ASN A 179 -1.63 5.90 3.83
CA ASN A 179 -1.56 4.47 3.59
C ASN A 179 -2.90 4.01 2.99
N VAL A 180 -2.84 3.36 1.83
CA VAL A 180 -4.02 2.88 1.11
C VAL A 180 -4.00 1.35 1.09
N GLU A 181 -5.02 0.72 1.68
CA GLU A 181 -5.29 -0.71 1.52
C GLU A 181 -6.25 -0.91 0.36
N VAL A 182 -5.86 -1.73 -0.62
CA VAL A 182 -6.69 -2.10 -1.77
C VAL A 182 -6.90 -3.61 -1.75
N THR A 183 -8.13 -4.07 -1.56
CA THR A 183 -8.46 -5.49 -1.74
C THR A 183 -8.90 -5.73 -3.17
N VAL A 184 -8.24 -6.66 -3.85
CA VAL A 184 -8.50 -7.02 -5.24
C VAL A 184 -9.00 -8.46 -5.29
N GLN A 185 -10.16 -8.71 -5.89
CA GLN A 185 -10.75 -10.05 -5.99
C GLN A 185 -11.29 -10.31 -7.40
N GLY A 186 -11.09 -11.51 -7.93
CA GLY A 186 -11.68 -11.92 -9.20
C GLY A 186 -13.19 -12.16 -9.06
N ARG A 187 -13.99 -11.88 -10.09
CA ARG A 187 -15.45 -12.13 -10.07
C ARG A 187 -15.82 -13.60 -10.28
N ALA A 188 -14.87 -14.42 -10.72
CA ALA A 188 -15.05 -15.84 -11.03
C ALA A 188 -13.81 -16.63 -10.61
N SER A 189 -13.89 -17.96 -10.70
CA SER A 189 -12.75 -18.86 -10.44
C SER A 189 -11.62 -18.74 -11.49
N SER A 190 -11.91 -18.21 -12.68
CA SER A 190 -10.89 -17.89 -13.69
C SER A 190 -9.93 -16.82 -13.18
N ALA A 191 -8.63 -17.12 -13.20
CA ALA A 191 -7.60 -16.19 -12.74
C ALA A 191 -7.59 -14.88 -13.54
N VAL A 192 -7.50 -13.77 -12.82
CA VAL A 192 -7.16 -12.44 -13.36
C VAL A 192 -5.72 -12.14 -12.97
N VAL A 193 -4.90 -11.76 -13.93
CA VAL A 193 -3.49 -11.39 -13.71
C VAL A 193 -3.41 -9.90 -13.46
N LEU A 194 -2.95 -9.50 -12.28
CA LEU A 194 -2.59 -8.11 -11.98
C LEU A 194 -1.17 -7.87 -12.50
N GLN A 195 -0.96 -6.84 -13.32
CA GLN A 195 0.26 -6.70 -14.12
C GLN A 195 1.22 -5.63 -13.60
N ALA A 196 0.69 -4.50 -13.13
CA ALA A 196 1.48 -3.38 -12.61
C ALA A 196 0.60 -2.44 -11.78
N LEU A 197 1.22 -1.70 -10.86
CA LEU A 197 0.61 -0.60 -10.12
C LEU A 197 1.36 0.69 -10.41
N HIS A 198 0.69 1.65 -11.04
CA HIS A 198 1.25 2.95 -11.39
C HIS A 198 0.73 4.05 -10.46
N VAL A 199 1.55 5.07 -10.23
CA VAL A 199 1.21 6.24 -9.41
C VAL A 199 0.99 7.45 -10.31
N ARG A 200 -0.12 8.15 -10.11
CA ARG A 200 -0.48 9.37 -10.86
C ARG A 200 -0.66 10.54 -9.92
N VAL A 201 0.33 11.44 -9.86
CA VAL A 201 0.19 12.73 -9.17
C VAL A 201 -0.42 13.74 -10.14
N VAL A 202 -1.63 14.20 -9.86
CA VAL A 202 -2.41 15.13 -10.70
C VAL A 202 -2.29 16.59 -10.25
N GLY A 203 -1.81 16.83 -9.03
CA GLY A 203 -1.56 18.16 -8.54
C GLY A 203 -0.48 18.16 -7.46
N ARG A 204 0.37 19.19 -7.47
CA ARG A 204 1.31 19.52 -6.39
C ARG A 204 1.11 20.99 -6.05
N ARG A 205 0.71 21.27 -4.80
CA ARG A 205 0.54 22.62 -4.26
C ARG A 205 1.52 22.84 -3.11
N THR A 206 1.67 24.09 -2.68
CA THR A 206 2.35 24.44 -1.43
C THR A 206 1.75 23.64 -0.26
N PRO A 207 2.55 22.97 0.59
CA PRO A 207 2.04 22.26 1.76
C PRO A 207 1.22 23.16 2.68
N LEU A 208 0.08 22.65 3.13
CA LEU A 208 -0.84 23.36 4.03
C LEU A 208 -0.11 23.90 5.26
N ALA A 209 -0.43 25.13 5.68
CA ALA A 209 0.20 25.78 6.84
C ALA A 209 -0.37 25.31 8.21
N TRP A 210 -1.23 24.30 8.19
CA TRP A 210 -2.00 23.80 9.33
C TRP A 210 -1.15 23.02 10.33
N SER A 211 -1.67 22.88 11.56
CA SER A 211 -1.08 22.06 12.61
C SER A 211 -1.26 20.57 12.34
N SER A 212 -0.26 19.77 12.73
CA SER A 212 -0.22 18.30 12.59
C SER A 212 -0.58 17.63 13.91
N PHE A 213 -1.60 16.79 13.92
CA PHE A 213 -2.12 16.11 15.09
C PHE A 213 -1.81 14.60 15.00
N ALA A 214 -1.10 14.06 16.00
CA ALA A 214 -0.75 12.66 16.11
C ALA A 214 -1.96 11.83 16.60
N MET A 215 -2.28 10.75 15.91
CA MET A 215 -3.39 9.86 16.30
C MET A 215 -2.92 8.73 17.23
N ASP A 216 -1.62 8.50 17.31
CA ASP A 216 -1.00 7.47 18.14
C ASP A 216 -0.79 7.92 19.60
N ASN A 217 -0.86 6.94 20.49
CA ASN A 217 -0.48 7.05 21.90
C ASN A 217 0.62 6.04 22.30
N GLY A 218 1.33 5.51 21.29
CA GLY A 218 2.36 4.48 21.44
C GLY A 218 2.07 3.25 20.59
N CYS A 219 2.68 3.16 19.41
CA CYS A 219 2.58 1.99 18.53
C CYS A 219 3.41 0.80 19.01
N GLY A 220 2.90 0.07 20.00
CA GLY A 220 3.50 -1.16 20.51
C GLY A 220 3.28 -2.37 19.59
N GLY A 221 4.06 -2.50 18.52
CA GLY A 221 3.99 -3.65 17.62
C GLY A 221 5.27 -3.91 16.83
N ALA A 222 5.68 -5.17 16.73
CA ALA A 222 6.82 -5.61 15.92
C ALA A 222 6.41 -6.18 14.55
N LEU A 223 5.15 -5.98 14.16
CA LEU A 223 4.59 -6.38 12.87
C LEU A 223 4.48 -5.15 11.96
N THR A 224 5.25 -5.13 10.87
CA THR A 224 5.08 -4.20 9.75
C THR A 224 4.66 -5.01 8.51
N PRO A 225 3.50 -4.74 7.89
CA PRO A 225 3.11 -5.46 6.68
C PRO A 225 4.05 -5.17 5.50
N ARG A 226 4.19 -6.15 4.59
CA ARG A 226 4.77 -5.90 3.25
C ARG A 226 3.91 -4.86 2.52
N ALA A 227 4.53 -3.97 1.75
CA ALA A 227 3.83 -2.84 1.13
C ALA A 227 4.47 -2.40 -0.19
N PHE A 228 3.85 -1.43 -0.85
CA PHE A 228 4.47 -0.61 -1.88
C PHE A 228 4.76 0.78 -1.31
N SER A 229 6.03 1.14 -1.18
CA SER A 229 6.43 2.50 -0.81
C SER A 229 6.40 3.42 -2.04
N VAL A 230 5.78 4.59 -1.88
CA VAL A 230 5.64 5.61 -2.93
C VAL A 230 6.18 6.95 -2.44
N ASN A 231 7.10 7.55 -3.20
CA ASN A 231 7.57 8.91 -2.98
C ASN A 231 6.80 9.88 -3.91
N LEU A 232 5.87 10.65 -3.34
CA LEU A 232 5.04 11.61 -4.09
C LEU A 232 5.81 12.86 -4.54
N ASP A 233 6.97 13.15 -3.95
CA ASP A 233 7.83 14.28 -4.34
C ASP A 233 8.70 13.96 -5.56
N ALA A 234 8.86 12.68 -5.91
CA ALA A 234 9.65 12.26 -7.07
C ALA A 234 9.08 12.81 -8.39
N ALA A 235 9.94 13.20 -9.33
CA ALA A 235 9.49 13.71 -10.63
C ALA A 235 8.60 12.71 -11.40
N ARG A 236 8.89 11.41 -11.24
CA ARG A 236 8.06 10.28 -11.69
C ARG A 236 7.89 9.29 -10.53
N PRO A 237 6.82 9.42 -9.72
CA PRO A 237 6.58 8.51 -8.61
C PRO A 237 6.34 7.08 -9.09
N LEU A 238 6.89 6.11 -8.36
CA LEU A 238 6.75 4.67 -8.62
C LEU A 238 6.33 3.97 -7.33
N ALA A 239 5.61 2.87 -7.47
CA ALA A 239 5.26 1.96 -6.39
C ALA A 239 6.38 0.92 -6.24
N HIS A 240 7.26 1.10 -5.25
CA HIS A 240 8.37 0.18 -4.99
C HIS A 240 7.96 -0.86 -3.95
N PRO A 241 8.02 -2.17 -4.26
CA PRO A 241 7.86 -3.22 -3.27
C PRO A 241 8.83 -3.06 -2.10
N THR A 242 8.32 -3.15 -0.88
CA THR A 242 9.09 -3.13 0.37
C THR A 242 8.71 -4.30 1.25
N GLU A 243 9.73 -4.94 1.81
CA GLU A 243 9.57 -6.03 2.78
C GLU A 243 8.86 -5.53 4.04
N GLY A 244 8.07 -6.41 4.64
CA GLY A 244 7.56 -6.25 6.00
C GLY A 244 8.44 -6.98 7.01
N ASN A 245 8.02 -6.98 8.27
CA ASN A 245 8.67 -7.69 9.35
C ASN A 245 7.62 -8.23 10.33
N ASP A 246 7.86 -9.41 10.90
CA ASP A 246 7.08 -10.01 11.96
C ASP A 246 8.03 -10.44 13.08
N ALA A 247 8.13 -9.65 14.15
CA ALA A 247 8.97 -9.92 15.32
C ALA A 247 10.45 -10.28 14.98
N GLY A 248 11.03 -9.55 14.01
CA GLY A 248 12.39 -9.75 13.52
C GLY A 248 12.48 -10.63 12.27
N LYS A 249 11.45 -11.43 11.94
CA LYS A 249 11.41 -12.25 10.73
C LYS A 249 10.95 -11.42 9.52
N PRO A 250 11.72 -11.34 8.42
CA PRO A 250 11.28 -10.63 7.21
C PRO A 250 10.01 -11.24 6.61
N ILE A 251 9.06 -10.38 6.24
CA ILE A 251 7.94 -10.72 5.37
C ILE A 251 8.34 -10.29 3.96
N PRO A 252 8.58 -11.21 3.02
CA PRO A 252 9.11 -10.86 1.71
C PRO A 252 8.25 -9.82 0.98
N ALA A 253 8.93 -8.89 0.30
CA ALA A 253 8.30 -7.99 -0.64
C ALA A 253 7.61 -8.80 -1.74
N VAL A 254 6.47 -8.31 -2.22
CA VAL A 254 5.74 -8.91 -3.33
C VAL A 254 6.00 -8.14 -4.61
N HIS A 255 6.20 -8.87 -5.71
CA HIS A 255 6.43 -8.30 -7.03
C HIS A 255 5.33 -8.70 -8.00
N PHE A 256 4.86 -7.75 -8.82
CA PHE A 256 3.97 -8.05 -9.94
C PHE A 256 4.68 -8.97 -10.96
N PRO A 257 3.95 -9.87 -11.65
CA PRO A 257 2.49 -9.98 -11.67
C PRO A 257 1.90 -10.87 -10.56
N TYR A 258 0.68 -10.56 -10.12
CA TYR A 258 -0.12 -11.42 -9.22
C TYR A 258 -1.23 -12.12 -9.98
N ARG A 259 -1.82 -13.15 -9.37
CA ARG A 259 -3.08 -13.74 -9.80
C ARG A 259 -4.11 -13.55 -8.69
N VAL A 260 -5.33 -13.22 -9.07
CA VAL A 260 -6.49 -13.21 -8.16
C VAL A 260 -7.64 -13.98 -8.79
N SER A 261 -8.52 -14.52 -7.95
CA SER A 261 -9.77 -15.19 -8.35
C SER A 261 -10.88 -14.88 -7.33
N ALA A 262 -12.06 -15.46 -7.51
CA ALA A 262 -13.14 -15.37 -6.52
C ALA A 262 -12.78 -15.99 -5.16
N SER A 263 -11.90 -17.02 -5.13
CA SER A 263 -11.45 -17.70 -3.92
C SER A 263 -10.04 -17.31 -3.46
N ASP A 264 -9.38 -16.40 -4.18
CA ASP A 264 -7.98 -16.01 -3.97
C ASP A 264 -7.84 -14.49 -4.17
N PRO A 265 -8.19 -13.67 -3.16
CA PRO A 265 -8.04 -12.22 -3.20
C PRO A 265 -6.63 -11.78 -2.76
N GLU A 266 -6.10 -10.71 -3.36
CA GLU A 266 -4.85 -10.08 -2.91
C GLU A 266 -5.15 -8.74 -2.23
N VAL A 267 -4.36 -8.41 -1.21
CA VAL A 267 -4.41 -7.11 -0.51
C VAL A 267 -3.13 -6.33 -0.80
N LEU A 268 -3.27 -5.21 -1.51
CA LEU A 268 -2.16 -4.32 -1.83
C LEU A 268 -2.17 -3.15 -0.83
N LEU A 269 -1.17 -3.10 0.05
CA LEU A 269 -0.93 -1.95 0.93
C LEU A 269 0.05 -0.98 0.26
N VAL A 270 -0.31 0.30 0.17
CA VAL A 270 0.49 1.35 -0.50
C VAL A 270 0.75 2.49 0.47
N ASN A 271 2.02 2.74 0.82
CA ASN A 271 2.43 3.77 1.76
C ASN A 271 3.01 4.96 0.98
N ALA A 272 2.17 5.96 0.70
CA ALA A 272 2.53 7.12 -0.11
C ALA A 272 2.93 8.31 0.77
N ARG A 273 4.15 8.80 0.57
CA ARG A 273 4.80 9.80 1.44
C ARG A 273 5.19 11.07 0.68
N THR A 274 5.12 12.21 1.36
CA THR A 274 5.64 13.51 0.90
C THR A 274 6.26 14.31 2.06
N ALA A 275 7.38 14.97 1.76
CA ALA A 275 7.96 16.04 2.54
C ALA A 275 7.83 17.43 1.86
N GLY A 276 7.46 17.49 0.57
CA GLY A 276 7.53 18.71 -0.26
C GLY A 276 6.20 19.31 -0.78
N CYS A 277 5.09 18.58 -0.83
CA CYS A 277 3.83 19.05 -1.45
C CYS A 277 2.61 18.94 -0.52
N ASP A 278 1.56 19.68 -0.87
CA ASP A 278 0.18 19.20 -0.79
C ASP A 278 -0.15 18.53 -2.14
N CYS A 279 -0.04 17.21 -2.16
CA CYS A 279 -0.20 16.39 -3.37
C CYS A 279 -1.61 15.83 -3.50
N SER A 280 -2.18 15.94 -4.69
CA SER A 280 -3.38 15.20 -5.13
C SER A 280 -2.97 14.10 -6.09
N TRP A 281 -3.33 12.85 -5.79
CA TRP A 281 -2.81 11.67 -6.49
C TRP A 281 -3.80 10.50 -6.52
N TYR A 282 -3.59 9.55 -7.41
CA TYR A 282 -4.36 8.31 -7.50
C TYR A 282 -3.47 7.16 -8.02
N LEU A 283 -4.01 5.94 -7.99
CA LEU A 283 -3.34 4.73 -8.45
C LEU A 283 -4.03 4.14 -9.68
N GLU A 284 -3.25 3.47 -10.52
CA GLU A 284 -3.70 2.74 -11.70
C GLU A 284 -3.21 1.30 -11.65
N LEU A 285 -4.13 0.34 -11.63
CA LEU A 285 -3.86 -1.09 -11.58
C LEU A 285 -4.12 -1.71 -12.96
N ASP A 286 -3.06 -2.15 -13.63
CA ASP A 286 -3.16 -2.88 -14.90
C ASP A 286 -3.53 -4.34 -14.64
N TRP A 287 -4.43 -4.88 -15.46
CA TRP A 287 -4.89 -6.27 -15.36
C TRP A 287 -5.06 -6.93 -16.72
N SER A 288 -4.99 -8.26 -16.75
CA SER A 288 -5.42 -9.08 -17.89
C SER A 288 -6.15 -10.36 -17.46
N SER A 289 -7.09 -10.83 -18.29
CA SER A 289 -7.83 -12.09 -18.09
C SER A 289 -8.45 -12.54 -19.41
N GLY A 290 -8.29 -13.82 -19.78
CA GLY A 290 -8.97 -14.42 -20.93
C GLY A 290 -8.77 -13.67 -22.27
N GLY A 291 -7.57 -13.13 -22.51
CA GLY A 291 -7.26 -12.34 -23.72
C GLY A 291 -7.69 -10.87 -23.67
N ARG A 292 -8.40 -10.44 -22.63
CA ARG A 292 -8.71 -9.02 -22.34
C ARG A 292 -7.67 -8.42 -21.42
N SER A 293 -7.47 -7.11 -21.52
CA SER A 293 -6.70 -6.31 -20.57
C SER A 293 -7.34 -4.95 -20.33
N GLY A 294 -6.86 -4.23 -19.33
CA GLY A 294 -7.25 -2.87 -19.05
C GLY A 294 -6.57 -2.31 -17.80
N THR A 295 -6.89 -1.07 -17.47
CA THR A 295 -6.38 -0.37 -16.28
C THR A 295 -7.56 0.05 -15.42
N LEU A 296 -7.43 -0.10 -14.10
CA LEU A 296 -8.41 0.37 -13.13
C LEU A 296 -7.84 1.49 -12.28
N ARG A 297 -8.61 2.57 -12.19
CA ARG A 297 -8.34 3.67 -11.28
C ARG A 297 -8.73 3.28 -9.86
N ILE A 298 -7.83 3.55 -8.92
CA ILE A 298 -8.03 3.41 -7.47
C ILE A 298 -7.81 4.81 -6.87
N ASP A 299 -8.84 5.35 -6.23
CA ASP A 299 -8.87 6.68 -5.65
C ASP A 299 -9.81 6.75 -4.43
N ASP A 300 -9.93 7.93 -3.83
CA ASP A 300 -10.75 8.20 -2.66
C ASP A 300 -12.21 8.44 -3.09
N HIS A 301 -12.92 7.35 -3.37
CA HIS A 301 -14.35 7.35 -3.73
C HIS A 301 -14.73 8.32 -4.88
N GLY A 302 -13.89 8.38 -5.92
CA GLY A 302 -14.05 9.26 -7.08
C GLY A 302 -13.25 10.57 -7.03
N SER A 303 -12.58 10.85 -5.91
CA SER A 303 -11.63 11.97 -5.77
C SER A 303 -10.19 11.46 -5.66
N PRO A 304 -9.17 12.19 -6.18
CA PRO A 304 -7.78 11.85 -5.88
C PRO A 304 -7.51 11.90 -4.37
N PHE A 305 -6.73 10.94 -3.85
CA PHE A 305 -6.17 11.01 -2.50
C PHE A 305 -5.41 12.31 -2.31
N ARG A 306 -5.41 12.84 -1.08
CA ARG A 306 -4.71 14.08 -0.71
C ARG A 306 -3.77 13.86 0.46
N THR A 307 -2.49 14.16 0.25
CA THR A 307 -1.44 14.04 1.27
C THR A 307 -0.64 15.33 1.29
N SER A 308 -0.53 15.98 2.45
CA SER A 308 0.24 17.23 2.60
C SER A 308 1.37 17.07 3.60
N SER A 309 2.56 17.58 3.27
CA SER A 309 3.73 17.56 4.14
C SER A 309 3.46 18.23 5.50
N ILE A 310 3.95 17.61 6.56
CA ILE A 310 3.97 18.12 7.95
C ILE A 310 5.28 18.85 8.29
N LYS A 311 6.21 18.97 7.34
CA LYS A 311 7.55 19.53 7.59
C LYS A 311 7.46 21.00 7.97
N GLY A 312 8.00 21.35 9.15
CA GLY A 312 7.95 22.72 9.66
C GLY A 312 6.52 23.19 9.97
N ARG A 313 5.68 22.29 10.46
CA ARG A 313 4.35 22.60 11.01
C ARG A 313 4.35 22.40 12.52
N PRO A 314 3.56 23.17 13.29
CA PRO A 314 3.30 22.86 14.68
C PRO A 314 2.80 21.41 14.78
N GLN A 315 3.40 20.63 15.67
CA GLN A 315 3.04 19.23 15.88
C GLN A 315 2.44 19.07 17.28
N TYR A 316 1.38 18.29 17.37
CA TYR A 316 0.67 18.01 18.61
C TYR A 316 0.51 16.50 18.81
N ALA A 317 0.59 16.06 20.06
CA ALA A 317 0.20 14.75 20.54
C ALA A 317 -0.91 14.92 21.60
N TYR A 318 -1.74 13.89 21.79
CA TYR A 318 -2.85 13.95 22.75
C TYR A 318 -2.46 13.28 24.07
N ASP A 319 -2.61 14.00 25.18
CA ASP A 319 -2.45 13.45 26.51
C ASP A 319 -3.80 12.93 27.02
N TYR A 320 -3.87 11.63 27.25
CA TYR A 320 -5.08 10.95 27.73
C TYR A 320 -5.32 11.12 29.24
N THR A 321 -4.36 11.67 29.99
CA THR A 321 -4.46 11.91 31.44
C THR A 321 -5.17 13.22 31.76
N ASP A 322 -4.91 14.28 30.97
CA ASP A 322 -5.60 15.58 31.10
C ASP A 322 -6.67 15.83 30.02
N GLY A 323 -6.68 15.01 28.96
CA GLY A 323 -7.66 15.07 27.89
C GLY A 323 -7.44 16.20 26.89
N SER A 324 -6.17 16.56 26.63
CA SER A 324 -5.84 17.71 25.79
C SER A 324 -4.66 17.48 24.83
N TRP A 325 -4.55 18.38 23.85
CA TRP A 325 -3.53 18.35 22.81
C TRP A 325 -2.33 19.23 23.18
N HIS A 326 -1.16 18.61 23.37
CA HIS A 326 0.10 19.29 23.73
C HIS A 326 1.09 19.31 22.57
N PRO A 327 1.95 20.34 22.47
CA PRO A 327 3.03 20.35 21.49
C PRO A 327 3.92 19.11 21.61
N SER A 328 4.18 18.43 20.49
CA SER A 328 5.18 17.36 20.38
C SER A 328 6.43 17.90 19.68
N GLU A 329 7.62 17.53 20.17
CA GLU A 329 8.91 17.85 19.53
C GLU A 329 9.08 17.24 18.13
#